data_AF-A0A0S3SSM7-F1
#
_entry.id   AF-A0A0S3SSM7-F1
#
_cell.length_a   1.000
_cell.length_b   1.000
_cell.length_c   1.000
_cell.angle_alpha   90.00
_cell.angle_beta   90.00
_cell.angle_gamma   90.00
#
_symmetry.space_group_name_H-M   'P 1'
#
loop_
_entity.id
_entity.type
_entity.pdbx_description
1 polymer ?
#
loop_
_entity_poly.entity_id
_entity_poly.type
_entity_poly.pdbx_seq_one_letter_code
_entity_poly.pdbx_strand_id
1 'polypeptide(L)'
;MENNNVRRTLADYTNVVGPQHFNSIARPRVNAANMEVKPALIQLVKSNQFNGLSHESPYEHLTTFNEICNTVKINGVPDEA
;
A
#
# COMPACT_ATOMS: atom_id res chain seq x y z
N MET A 1 20.96 4.53 33.49
CA MET A 1 20.35 4.08 32.22
C MET A 1 18.85 4.25 32.39
N GLU A 2 18.31 5.43 32.07
CA GLU A 2 16.88 5.72 32.29
C GLU A 2 16.06 5.11 31.17
N ASN A 3 15.23 4.15 31.57
CA ASN A 3 14.28 3.47 30.70
C ASN A 3 13.06 4.40 30.53
N ASN A 4 13.13 5.31 29.55
CA ASN A 4 12.03 6.23 29.23
C ASN A 4 10.87 5.48 28.56
N ASN A 5 10.08 4.77 29.37
CA ASN A 5 8.76 4.28 29.02
C ASN A 5 7.78 5.47 28.95
N VAL A 6 7.92 6.27 27.90
CA VAL A 6 6.93 7.28 27.54
C VAL A 6 5.64 6.54 27.23
N ARG A 7 4.62 6.67 28.09
CA ARG A 7 3.27 6.20 27.79
C ARG A 7 2.76 6.96 26.57
N ARG A 8 2.65 6.27 25.44
CA ARG A 8 2.05 6.80 24.20
C ARG A 8 0.57 6.46 24.19
N THR A 9 -0.27 7.45 23.96
CA THR A 9 -1.70 7.27 23.69
C THR A 9 -1.90 6.78 22.25
N LEU A 10 -3.07 6.23 21.93
CA LEU A 10 -3.37 5.80 20.55
C LEU A 10 -3.28 6.97 19.56
N ALA A 11 -3.60 8.19 20.01
CA ALA A 11 -3.46 9.41 19.23
C ALA A 11 -2.00 9.79 18.95
N ASP A 12 -1.04 9.42 19.81
CA ASP A 12 0.37 9.74 19.59
C ASP A 12 0.99 8.93 18.44
N TYR A 13 0.39 7.79 18.07
CA TYR A 13 0.82 6.99 16.92
C TYR A 13 0.32 7.52 15.58
N THR A 14 -0.68 8.41 15.58
CA THR A 14 -1.16 9.05 14.36
C THR A 14 -0.29 10.24 13.97
N ASN A 15 0.51 10.76 14.91
CA ASN A 15 1.42 11.87 14.68
C ASN A 15 2.79 11.34 14.21
N VAL A 16 2.96 11.27 12.89
CA VAL A 16 4.20 10.76 12.27
C VAL A 16 5.32 11.79 12.44
N VAL A 17 6.07 11.72 13.54
CA VAL A 17 7.29 12.53 13.75
C VAL A 17 8.49 11.76 13.22
N GLY A 18 8.73 11.85 11.92
CA GLY A 18 9.86 11.23 11.24
C GLY A 18 9.83 11.54 9.74
N PRO A 19 10.92 11.33 8.99
CA PRO A 19 10.94 11.55 7.56
C PRO A 19 9.93 10.61 6.89
N GLN A 20 8.75 11.18 6.66
CA GLN A 20 7.70 10.83 5.71
C GLN A 20 7.70 9.36 5.27
N HIS A 21 6.67 8.63 5.74
CA HIS A 21 6.27 7.30 5.28
C HIS A 21 7.20 6.16 5.71
N PHE A 22 6.83 5.48 6.80
CA PHE A 22 7.13 4.05 6.90
C PHE A 22 6.39 3.36 5.74
N ASN A 23 7.06 3.26 4.59
CA ASN A 23 6.73 2.22 3.63
C ASN A 23 7.17 0.91 4.29
N SER A 24 6.33 0.33 5.17
CA SER A 24 6.55 -1.01 5.71
C SER A 24 6.68 -2.06 4.60
N ILE A 25 6.19 -1.70 3.40
CA ILE A 25 6.44 -2.41 2.15
C ILE A 25 7.69 -1.80 1.53
N ALA A 26 8.82 -2.50 1.62
CA ALA A 26 10.02 -2.15 0.89
C ALA A 26 9.67 -2.03 -0.59
N ARG A 27 10.04 -0.90 -1.24
CA ARG A 27 9.86 -0.79 -2.70
C ARG A 27 10.64 -1.94 -3.35
N PRO A 28 9.98 -2.78 -4.17
CA PRO A 28 10.69 -3.79 -4.93
C PRO A 28 11.75 -3.11 -5.80
N ARG A 29 12.93 -3.72 -5.92
CA ARG A 29 13.90 -3.34 -6.96
C ARG A 29 13.33 -3.79 -8.30
N VAL A 30 12.60 -2.90 -8.96
CA VAL A 30 12.07 -3.17 -10.30
C VAL A 30 13.22 -3.05 -11.30
N ASN A 31 13.70 -4.17 -11.85
CA ASN A 31 14.71 -4.23 -12.91
C ASN A 31 14.09 -3.93 -14.30
N ALA A 32 13.22 -2.93 -14.38
CA ALA A 32 12.65 -2.47 -15.65
C ALA A 32 12.88 -0.97 -15.73
N ALA A 33 14.01 -0.55 -16.32
CA ALA A 33 14.37 0.85 -16.55
C ALA A 33 13.31 1.62 -17.38
N ASN A 34 12.37 0.88 -17.97
CA ASN A 34 11.36 1.31 -18.92
C ASN A 34 9.96 0.83 -18.51
N MET A 35 9.73 0.49 -17.23
CA MET A 35 8.37 0.25 -16.75
C MET A 35 7.60 1.57 -16.69
N GLU A 36 6.60 1.71 -17.56
CA GLU A 36 5.68 2.83 -17.55
C GLU A 36 4.42 2.49 -16.73
N VAL A 37 4.02 3.38 -15.84
CA VAL A 37 2.73 3.25 -15.14
C VAL A 37 1.62 3.59 -16.12
N LYS A 38 0.84 2.59 -16.50
CA LYS A 38 -0.31 2.79 -17.40
C LYS A 38 -1.36 3.66 -16.72
N PRO A 39 -1.85 4.76 -17.34
CA PRO A 39 -2.92 5.59 -16.78
C PRO A 39 -4.17 4.81 -16.39
N ALA A 40 -4.49 3.73 -17.13
CA ALA A 40 -5.59 2.83 -16.82
C ALA A 40 -5.45 2.17 -15.43
N LEU A 41 -4.23 1.84 -15.00
CA LEU A 41 -3.98 1.28 -13.66
C LEU A 41 -4.18 2.34 -12.57
N ILE A 42 -3.78 3.58 -12.84
CA ILE A 42 -4.02 4.71 -11.91
C ILE A 42 -5.53 4.93 -11.75
N GLN A 43 -6.28 4.89 -12.85
CA GLN A 43 -7.73 5.05 -12.83
C GLN A 43 -8.39 3.88 -12.07
N LEU A 44 -7.93 2.65 -12.28
CA LEU A 44 -8.45 1.47 -11.60
C LEU A 44 -8.28 1.55 -10.08
N VAL A 45 -7.11 1.96 -9.60
CA VAL A 45 -6.86 2.16 -8.16
C VAL A 45 -7.75 3.27 -7.59
N LYS A 46 -7.93 4.38 -8.33
CA LYS A 46 -8.83 5.46 -7.91
C LYS A 46 -10.30 5.05 -7.89
N SER A 47 -10.73 4.19 -8.82
CA SER A 47 -12.11 3.71 -8.90
C SER A 47 -12.48 2.71 -7.79
N ASN A 48 -11.49 2.09 -7.15
CA ASN A 48 -11.69 1.13 -6.05
C ASN A 48 -10.96 1.61 -4.78
N GLN A 49 -11.29 2.82 -4.31
CA GLN A 49 -10.73 3.36 -3.07
C GLN A 49 -11.45 2.81 -1.83
N PHE A 50 -10.68 2.46 -0.81
CA PHE A 50 -11.16 2.29 0.56
C PHE A 50 -11.18 3.64 1.28
N ASN A 51 -12.34 4.07 1.76
CA ASN A 51 -12.48 5.37 2.46
C ASN A 51 -12.46 5.22 3.99
N GLY A 52 -12.50 3.98 4.50
CA GLY A 52 -12.55 3.69 5.93
C GLY A 52 -13.90 4.01 6.56
N LEU A 53 -14.98 4.01 5.77
CA LEU A 53 -16.33 4.25 6.27
C LEU A 53 -16.80 3.06 7.10
N SER A 54 -17.72 3.31 8.04
CA SER A 54 -18.21 2.29 8.99
C SER A 54 -18.89 1.07 8.36
N HIS A 55 -19.32 1.18 7.10
CA HIS A 55 -19.95 0.11 6.33
C HIS A 55 -18.98 -0.57 5.34
N GLU A 56 -17.75 -0.06 5.19
CA GLU A 56 -16.76 -0.66 4.31
C GLU A 56 -15.99 -1.75 5.07
N SER A 57 -15.89 -2.95 4.49
CA SER A 57 -15.07 -4.03 5.04
C SER A 57 -13.65 -3.96 4.49
N PRO A 58 -12.61 -3.87 5.34
CA PRO A 58 -11.23 -3.89 4.87
C PRO A 58 -10.85 -5.23 4.23
N TYR A 59 -11.45 -6.34 4.67
CA TYR A 59 -11.21 -7.68 4.13
C TYR A 59 -11.83 -7.84 2.73
N GLU A 60 -13.03 -7.32 2.50
CA GLU A 60 -13.65 -7.34 1.18
C GLU A 60 -12.87 -6.46 0.21
N HIS A 61 -12.47 -5.25 0.64
CA HIS A 61 -11.63 -4.39 -0.20
C HIS A 61 -10.33 -5.09 -0.59
N LEU A 62 -9.63 -5.74 0.35
CA LEU A 62 -8.39 -6.44 0.06
C LEU A 62 -8.60 -7.61 -0.92
N THR A 63 -9.72 -8.34 -0.78
CA THR A 63 -10.09 -9.43 -1.69
C THR A 63 -10.28 -8.89 -3.10
N THR A 64 -11.10 -7.87 -3.27
CA THR A 64 -11.34 -7.20 -4.57
C THR A 64 -10.06 -6.64 -5.17
N PHE A 65 -9.20 -6.02 -4.36
CA PHE A 65 -7.92 -5.50 -4.82
C PHE A 65 -7.01 -6.61 -5.38
N ASN A 66 -6.90 -7.74 -4.69
CA ASN A 66 -6.10 -8.88 -5.15
C ASN A 66 -6.65 -9.48 -6.45
N GLU A 67 -7.97 -9.62 -6.56
CA GLU A 67 -8.62 -10.08 -7.79
C GLU A 67 -8.29 -9.16 -8.97
N ILE A 68 -8.40 -7.84 -8.76
CA ILE A 68 -8.06 -6.83 -9.76
C ILE A 68 -6.59 -6.94 -10.16
N CYS A 69 -5.66 -7.02 -9.20
CA CYS A 69 -4.22 -7.15 -9.47
C CYS A 69 -3.91 -8.38 -10.32
N ASN A 70 -4.59 -9.50 -10.07
CA ASN A 70 -4.39 -10.75 -10.82
C ASN A 70 -4.85 -10.66 -12.29
N THR A 71 -5.69 -9.68 -12.65
CA THR A 71 -6.07 -9.45 -14.06
C THR A 71 -4.99 -8.70 -14.85
N VAL A 72 -4.05 -8.04 -14.17
CA VAL A 72 -3.04 -7.20 -14.79
C VAL A 72 -1.80 -8.03 -15.08
N LYS A 73 -1.57 -8.38 -16.34
CA LYS A 73 -0.27 -8.93 -16.78
C LYS A 73 0.71 -7.82 -17.10
N ILE A 74 1.88 -7.87 -16.48
CA ILE A 74 3.02 -7.01 -16.80
C ILE A 74 3.99 -7.81 -17.65
N ASN A 75 4.04 -7.51 -18.95
CA ASN A 75 4.95 -8.18 -19.88
C ASN A 75 6.41 -7.96 -19.46
N GLY A 76 7.20 -9.03 -19.36
CA GLY A 76 8.64 -8.96 -19.04
C GLY A 76 8.96 -9.01 -17.54
N VAL A 77 7.97 -9.17 -16.67
CA VAL A 77 8.17 -9.55 -15.26
C VAL A 77 7.92 -11.06 -15.17
N PRO A 78 8.89 -11.88 -14.75
CA PRO A 78 8.64 -13.30 -14.50
C PRO A 78 7.56 -13.46 -13.43
N ASP A 79 6.70 -14.47 -13.56
CA ASP A 79 5.60 -14.78 -12.62
C ASP A 79 6.10 -15.26 -11.23
N GLU A 80 7.33 -14.94 -10.84
CA GLU A 80 8.00 -15.49 -9.66
C GLU A 80 8.25 -14.44 -8.58
N ALA A 81 7.57 -14.65 -7.45
CA ALA A 81 7.95 -14.23 -6.11
C ALA A 81 7.99 -15.47 -5.21
#